data_AF-A0A9W4LA00-F1
#
_entry.id   AF-A0A9W4LA00-F1
#
_cell.length_a   1.000
_cell.length_b   1.000
_cell.length_c   1.000
_cell.angle_alpha   90.00
_cell.angle_beta   90.00
_cell.angle_gamma   90.00
#
_symmetry.space_group_name_H-M   'P 1'
#
loop_
_entity.id
_entity.type
_entity.pdbx_description
1 polymer ?
#
loop_
_entity_poly.entity_id
_entity_poly.type
_entity_poly.pdbx_seq_one_letter_code
_entity_poly.pdbx_strand_id
1 'polypeptide(L)'
;MIFPEKLKIRDVTLRDGLQNEPVFVETDQKIYKIKNLIEAGFDRLEVTSFVHPKWVPAMKDADELGQNLPMARGVEYEALVPNKRGLDRFLNSKIHNALFFLSASTQHNQANLNKSSNESLIEIKDLIEETTKESRKTIGAISTAFVCPFAGIVPYSEVERIAEYLVNNGVCELGLGDTIGKATPRQVYEYCSRLVEKFPDIPIGLHLHDTYGYGLANVMAGIQAGVQLIDVAQAGLGGCPYAPGSPGNIQASRVVKFLEKQNIKTGLDLEHLTTLDTEFPQLLGDSKGLTKTV
;
A
#
# COMPACT_ATOMS: atom_id res chain seq x y z
N MET A 1 -3.91 18.09 -19.75
CA MET A 1 -3.02 17.26 -18.91
C MET A 1 -3.02 17.86 -17.51
N ILE A 2 -3.20 17.04 -16.49
CA ILE A 2 -3.23 17.44 -15.08
C ILE A 2 -1.80 17.36 -14.53
N PHE A 3 -1.30 18.43 -13.93
CA PHE A 3 -0.04 18.43 -13.17
C PHE A 3 -0.32 19.12 -11.84
N PRO A 4 -0.60 18.37 -10.76
CA PRO A 4 -0.90 18.97 -9.48
C PRO A 4 0.35 19.65 -8.93
N GLU A 5 0.18 20.71 -8.12
CA GLU A 5 1.32 21.35 -7.46
C GLU A 5 2.02 20.38 -6.50
N LYS A 6 1.24 19.55 -5.81
CA LYS A 6 1.73 18.58 -4.84
C LYS A 6 1.00 17.24 -4.99
N LEU A 7 1.72 16.15 -4.79
CA LEU A 7 1.17 14.79 -4.70
C LEU A 7 1.52 14.18 -3.34
N LYS A 8 0.59 13.45 -2.72
CA LYS A 8 0.88 12.72 -1.49
C LYS A 8 1.56 11.40 -1.83
N ILE A 9 2.50 10.99 -0.99
CA ILE A 9 3.19 9.70 -1.11
C ILE A 9 3.05 8.97 0.22
N ARG A 10 2.66 7.69 0.18
CA ARG A 10 2.65 6.80 1.35
C ARG A 10 3.80 5.81 1.23
N ASP A 11 4.59 5.70 2.29
CA ASP A 11 5.58 4.62 2.39
C ASP A 11 4.91 3.34 2.90
N VAL A 12 5.16 2.22 2.21
CA VAL A 12 4.66 0.89 2.60
C VAL A 12 5.79 -0.09 2.93
N THR A 13 7.02 0.41 3.10
CA THR A 13 8.23 -0.42 3.19
C THR A 13 8.19 -1.36 4.39
N LEU A 14 7.82 -0.83 5.55
CA LEU A 14 7.83 -1.54 6.83
C LEU A 14 6.75 -2.62 6.93
N ARG A 15 5.64 -2.46 6.19
CA ARG A 15 4.60 -3.46 6.05
C ARG A 15 4.82 -4.30 4.80
N ASP A 16 4.41 -3.79 3.64
CA ASP A 16 4.37 -4.55 2.38
C ASP A 16 5.77 -4.96 1.92
N GLY A 17 6.73 -4.03 2.03
CA GLY A 17 8.11 -4.28 1.64
C GLY A 17 8.77 -5.42 2.41
N LEU A 18 8.59 -5.47 3.74
CA LEU A 18 9.15 -6.51 4.61
C LEU A 18 8.29 -7.77 4.70
N GLN A 19 7.01 -7.74 4.31
CA GLN A 19 6.05 -8.81 4.59
C GLN A 19 6.48 -10.19 4.08
N ASN A 20 7.06 -10.20 2.88
CA ASN A 20 7.45 -11.42 2.16
C ASN A 20 8.95 -11.70 2.26
N GLU A 21 9.69 -10.90 3.04
CA GLU A 21 11.12 -11.10 3.24
C GLU A 21 11.38 -12.23 4.25
N PRO A 22 12.39 -13.07 3.99
CA PRO A 22 12.68 -14.23 4.84
C PRO A 22 13.30 -13.83 6.19
N VAL A 23 13.86 -12.63 6.27
CA VAL A 23 14.56 -12.11 7.45
C VAL A 23 13.60 -11.30 8.31
N PHE A 24 13.52 -11.65 9.59
CA PHE A 24 12.84 -10.81 10.57
C PHE A 24 13.75 -9.64 10.95
N VAL A 25 13.31 -8.43 10.67
CA VAL A 25 13.95 -7.19 11.15
C VAL A 25 13.47 -6.92 12.57
N GLU A 26 14.38 -6.70 13.50
CA GLU A 26 14.05 -6.48 14.92
C GLU A 26 13.24 -5.20 15.14
N THR A 27 12.35 -5.21 16.14
CA THR A 27 11.39 -4.12 16.40
C THR A 27 12.08 -2.76 16.54
N ASP A 28 13.21 -2.69 17.25
CA ASP A 28 13.98 -1.45 17.43
C ASP A 28 14.55 -0.91 16.12
N GLN A 29 14.97 -1.79 15.21
CA GLN A 29 15.44 -1.40 13.89
C GLN A 29 14.29 -0.86 13.03
N LYS A 30 13.11 -1.48 13.12
CA LYS A 30 11.90 -0.97 12.46
C LYS A 30 11.53 0.43 12.96
N ILE A 31 11.53 0.63 14.29
CA ILE A 31 11.26 1.96 14.89
C ILE A 31 12.30 2.99 14.44
N TYR A 32 13.58 2.62 14.40
CA TYR A 32 14.64 3.48 13.89
C TYR A 32 14.39 3.89 12.43
N LYS A 33 14.04 2.93 11.56
CA LYS A 33 13.72 3.24 10.16
C LYS A 33 12.47 4.10 9.99
N ILE A 34 11.44 3.91 10.82
CA ILE A 34 10.26 4.79 10.81
C ILE A 34 10.67 6.23 11.11
N LYS A 35 11.58 6.47 12.06
CA LYS A 35 12.09 7.83 12.34
C LYS A 35 12.81 8.42 11.12
N ASN A 36 13.69 7.65 10.48
CA ASN A 36 14.40 8.15 9.29
C ASN A 36 13.43 8.46 8.13
N LEU A 37 12.39 7.65 7.93
CA LEU A 37 11.35 7.93 6.91
C LEU A 37 10.60 9.23 7.23
N ILE A 38 10.28 9.50 8.50
CA ILE A 38 9.66 10.76 8.92
C ILE A 38 10.62 11.94 8.70
N GLU A 39 11.91 11.77 9.01
CA GLU A 39 12.95 12.77 8.76
C GLU A 39 13.17 13.03 7.26
N ALA A 40 12.93 12.03 6.41
CA ALA A 40 12.88 12.18 4.95
C ALA A 40 11.60 12.88 4.45
N GLY A 41 10.66 13.19 5.34
CA GLY A 41 9.46 13.98 5.07
C GLY A 41 8.15 13.19 4.92
N PHE A 42 8.15 11.87 5.14
CA PHE A 42 6.91 11.10 5.05
C PHE A 42 5.92 11.45 6.16
N ASP A 43 4.67 11.70 5.77
CA ASP A 43 3.54 11.96 6.67
C ASP A 43 2.50 10.82 6.66
N ARG A 44 2.63 9.85 5.76
CA ARG A 44 1.78 8.65 5.65
C ARG A 44 2.67 7.40 5.60
N LEU A 45 2.56 6.54 6.61
CA LEU A 45 3.38 5.33 6.72
C LEU A 45 2.52 4.12 7.06
N GLU A 46 2.57 3.10 6.20
CA GLU A 46 2.05 1.78 6.53
C GLU A 46 3.12 0.94 7.22
N VAL A 47 2.98 0.77 8.53
CA VAL A 47 4.08 0.33 9.41
C VAL A 47 4.04 -1.13 9.79
N THR A 48 2.87 -1.78 9.74
CA THR A 48 2.74 -3.19 10.13
C THR A 48 1.44 -3.85 9.64
N SER A 49 1.29 -5.14 9.90
CA SER A 49 0.09 -5.92 9.63
C SER A 49 -0.31 -6.73 10.85
N PHE A 50 -1.58 -6.62 11.28
CA PHE A 50 -2.14 -7.41 12.38
C PHE A 50 -2.58 -8.82 11.94
N VAL A 51 -1.96 -9.34 10.89
CA VAL A 51 -2.07 -10.75 10.47
C VAL A 51 -1.52 -11.69 11.53
N HIS A 52 -1.97 -12.94 11.48
CA HIS A 52 -1.50 -13.96 12.39
C HIS A 52 -0.01 -14.30 12.08
N PRO A 53 0.91 -14.24 13.06
CA PRO A 53 2.35 -14.44 12.85
C PRO A 53 2.74 -15.78 12.22
N LYS A 54 1.91 -16.81 12.41
CA LYS A 54 2.08 -18.11 11.73
C LYS A 54 2.12 -18.00 10.19
N TRP A 55 1.32 -17.10 9.62
CA TRP A 55 1.23 -16.94 8.16
C TRP A 55 2.25 -15.93 7.65
N VAL A 56 2.55 -14.91 8.45
CA VAL A 56 3.50 -13.84 8.10
C VAL A 56 4.44 -13.60 9.28
N PRO A 57 5.52 -14.38 9.42
CA PRO A 57 6.44 -14.27 10.54
C PRO A 57 7.16 -12.91 10.63
N ALA A 58 7.34 -12.23 9.49
CA ALA A 58 7.96 -10.90 9.43
C ALA A 58 7.19 -9.83 10.23
N MET A 59 5.90 -10.05 10.48
CA MET A 59 4.99 -9.14 11.18
C MET A 59 4.63 -9.61 12.60
N LYS A 60 5.42 -10.53 13.17
CA LYS A 60 5.14 -11.11 14.51
C LYS A 60 5.13 -10.08 15.64
N ASP A 61 5.83 -8.97 15.47
CA ASP A 61 6.02 -7.87 16.41
C ASP A 61 4.99 -6.73 16.26
N ALA A 62 3.94 -6.90 15.45
CA ALA A 62 2.97 -5.84 15.15
C ALA A 62 2.39 -5.16 16.40
N ASP A 63 2.12 -5.92 17.47
CA ASP A 63 1.61 -5.37 18.73
C ASP A 63 2.66 -4.49 19.42
N GLU A 64 3.90 -4.96 19.53
CA GLU A 64 5.01 -4.23 20.14
C GLU A 64 5.35 -2.97 19.33
N LEU A 65 5.47 -3.10 18.02
CA LEU A 65 5.74 -1.99 17.11
C LEU A 65 4.62 -0.93 17.22
N GLY A 66 3.36 -1.35 17.17
CA GLY A 66 2.20 -0.46 17.25
C GLY A 66 2.07 0.30 18.58
N GLN A 67 2.67 -0.18 19.67
CA GLN A 67 2.75 0.54 20.95
C GLN A 67 3.90 1.54 21.01
N ASN A 68 5.00 1.26 20.30
CA ASN A 68 6.27 1.96 20.41
C ASN A 68 6.56 2.89 19.21
N LEU A 69 5.55 3.18 18.39
CA LEU A 69 5.67 4.13 17.28
C LEU A 69 6.12 5.51 17.79
N PRO A 70 7.06 6.17 17.09
CA PRO A 70 7.51 7.51 17.46
C PRO A 70 6.35 8.50 17.33
N MET A 71 6.26 9.44 18.27
CA MET A 71 5.25 10.50 18.19
C MET A 71 5.78 11.64 17.32
N ALA A 72 5.20 11.83 16.14
CA ALA A 72 5.55 12.90 15.21
C ALA A 72 4.30 13.67 14.78
N ARG A 73 4.34 15.00 14.89
CA ARG A 73 3.19 15.85 14.56
C ARG A 73 2.91 15.79 13.06
N GLY A 74 1.66 15.51 12.70
CA GLY A 74 1.22 15.48 11.30
C GLY A 74 1.51 14.16 10.58
N VAL A 75 2.08 13.17 11.27
CA VAL A 75 2.31 11.84 10.72
C VAL A 75 1.13 10.92 11.07
N GLU A 76 0.56 10.27 10.07
CA GLU A 76 -0.43 9.21 10.24
C GLU A 76 0.20 7.84 9.96
N TYR A 77 -0.03 6.93 10.90
CA TYR A 77 0.39 5.53 10.80
C TYR A 77 -0.79 4.65 10.39
N GLU A 78 -0.50 3.66 9.56
CA GLU A 78 -1.48 2.74 9.01
C GLU A 78 -1.04 1.30 9.21
N ALA A 79 -2.00 0.40 9.32
CA ALA A 79 -1.72 -1.02 9.35
C ALA A 79 -2.78 -1.85 8.66
N LEU A 80 -2.34 -2.95 8.07
CA LEU A 80 -3.22 -3.95 7.49
C LEU A 80 -3.99 -4.69 8.60
N VAL A 81 -5.31 -4.73 8.49
CA VAL A 81 -6.20 -5.42 9.43
C VAL A 81 -6.96 -6.52 8.67
N PRO A 82 -6.58 -7.80 8.80
CA PRO A 82 -7.15 -8.84 7.92
C PRO A 82 -8.48 -9.42 8.41
N ASN A 83 -8.85 -9.24 9.68
CA ASN A 83 -10.06 -9.80 10.29
C ASN A 83 -10.32 -9.17 11.67
N LYS A 84 -11.41 -9.62 12.32
CA LYS A 84 -11.83 -9.17 13.66
C LYS A 84 -10.75 -9.27 14.74
N ARG A 85 -10.01 -10.39 14.79
CA ARG A 85 -8.92 -10.55 15.77
C ARG A 85 -7.75 -9.59 15.49
N GLY A 86 -7.48 -9.31 14.21
CA GLY A 86 -6.55 -8.26 13.82
C GLY A 86 -7.03 -6.88 14.23
N LEU A 87 -8.34 -6.62 14.13
CA LEU A 87 -8.95 -5.36 14.53
C LEU A 87 -8.81 -5.13 16.04
N ASP A 88 -9.08 -6.14 16.86
CA ASP A 88 -8.90 -6.03 18.32
C ASP A 88 -7.46 -5.63 18.69
N ARG A 89 -6.47 -6.21 17.99
CA ARG A 89 -5.04 -5.86 18.17
C ARG A 89 -4.73 -4.44 17.70
N PHE A 90 -5.24 -4.06 16.53
CA PHE A 90 -5.12 -2.71 15.97
C PHE A 90 -5.68 -1.65 16.92
N LEU A 91 -6.87 -1.87 17.49
CA LEU A 91 -7.53 -0.93 18.38
C LEU A 91 -6.76 -0.70 19.68
N ASN A 92 -5.99 -1.70 20.12
CA ASN A 92 -5.08 -1.54 21.27
C ASN A 92 -3.82 -0.72 20.93
N SER A 93 -3.50 -0.49 19.66
CA SER A 93 -2.27 0.21 19.22
C SER A 93 -2.44 1.73 19.13
N LYS A 94 -1.34 2.44 18.82
CA LYS A 94 -1.34 3.89 18.53
C LYS A 94 -1.56 4.22 17.05
N ILE A 95 -1.82 3.22 16.21
CA ILE A 95 -1.95 3.38 14.76
C ILE A 95 -3.29 4.07 14.43
N HIS A 96 -3.27 4.98 13.45
CA HIS A 96 -4.38 5.90 13.17
C HIS A 96 -5.42 5.27 12.25
N ASN A 97 -4.94 4.59 11.19
CA ASN A 97 -5.77 4.17 10.07
C ASN A 97 -5.72 2.65 9.93
N ALA A 98 -6.89 2.00 9.92
CA ALA A 98 -7.01 0.59 9.59
C ALA A 98 -7.15 0.44 8.07
N LEU A 99 -6.25 -0.34 7.46
CA LEU A 99 -6.34 -0.70 6.06
C LEU A 99 -6.95 -2.09 5.93
N PHE A 100 -8.11 -2.17 5.29
CA PHE A 100 -8.73 -3.43 4.93
C PHE A 100 -8.52 -3.68 3.44
N PHE A 101 -8.15 -4.91 3.10
CA PHE A 101 -7.86 -5.29 1.72
C PHE A 101 -8.84 -6.35 1.23
N LEU A 102 -9.26 -6.24 -0.03
CA LEU A 102 -9.95 -7.30 -0.74
C LEU A 102 -9.34 -7.50 -2.13
N SER A 103 -9.68 -8.61 -2.76
CA SER A 103 -9.31 -8.88 -4.14
C SER A 103 -10.49 -8.72 -5.07
N ALA A 104 -10.29 -7.97 -6.17
CA ALA A 104 -11.27 -7.82 -7.24
C ALA A 104 -11.52 -9.12 -8.02
N SER A 105 -10.61 -10.10 -7.91
CA SER A 105 -10.84 -11.47 -8.38
C SER A 105 -11.22 -12.40 -7.23
N THR A 106 -12.36 -13.11 -7.37
CA THR A 106 -12.80 -14.15 -6.44
C THR A 106 -11.76 -15.27 -6.29
N GLN A 107 -11.12 -15.69 -7.38
CA GLN A 107 -10.10 -16.75 -7.33
C GLN A 107 -8.89 -16.32 -6.51
N HIS A 108 -8.44 -15.07 -6.68
CA HIS A 108 -7.34 -14.53 -5.88
C HIS A 108 -7.77 -14.25 -4.43
N ASN A 109 -9.02 -13.85 -4.19
CA ASN A 109 -9.55 -13.67 -2.85
C ASN A 109 -9.59 -15.00 -2.08
N GLN A 110 -10.03 -16.08 -2.73
CA GLN A 110 -10.05 -17.42 -2.15
C GLN A 110 -8.63 -17.92 -1.88
N ALA A 111 -7.68 -17.70 -2.79
CA ALA A 111 -6.29 -18.10 -2.57
C ALA A 111 -5.63 -17.40 -1.36
N ASN A 112 -6.00 -16.15 -1.07
CA ASN A 112 -5.42 -15.37 0.02
C ASN A 112 -6.19 -15.48 1.35
N LEU A 113 -7.52 -15.50 1.29
CA LEU A 113 -8.40 -15.40 2.47
C LEU A 113 -9.27 -16.63 2.70
N ASN A 114 -9.20 -17.64 1.82
CA ASN A 114 -10.09 -18.81 1.81
C ASN A 114 -11.59 -18.44 1.78
N LYS A 115 -11.91 -17.28 1.18
CA LYS A 115 -13.26 -16.71 1.10
C LYS A 115 -13.51 -16.15 -0.30
N SER A 116 -14.74 -16.21 -0.76
CA SER A 116 -15.17 -15.45 -1.94
C SER A 116 -15.13 -13.94 -1.67
N SER A 117 -15.07 -13.13 -2.72
CA SER A 117 -15.09 -11.66 -2.56
C SER A 117 -16.38 -11.17 -1.87
N ASN A 118 -17.52 -11.85 -2.05
CA ASN A 118 -18.78 -11.48 -1.40
C ASN A 118 -18.78 -11.78 0.09
N GLU A 119 -18.22 -12.92 0.52
CA GLU A 119 -18.08 -13.23 1.94
C GLU A 119 -17.15 -12.22 2.63
N SER A 120 -16.04 -11.84 1.98
CA SER A 120 -15.14 -10.80 2.47
C SER A 120 -15.80 -9.42 2.54
N LEU A 121 -16.69 -9.08 1.60
CA LEU A 121 -17.46 -7.82 1.65
C LEU A 121 -18.48 -7.81 2.79
N ILE A 122 -19.08 -8.94 3.15
CA ILE A 122 -19.99 -8.97 4.30
C ILE A 122 -19.21 -8.75 5.60
N GLU A 123 -18.07 -9.42 5.76
CA GLU A 123 -17.25 -9.29 6.98
C GLU A 123 -16.63 -7.90 7.12
N ILE A 124 -16.16 -7.29 6.03
CA ILE A 124 -15.50 -5.98 6.11
C ILE A 124 -16.43 -4.89 6.62
N LYS A 125 -17.74 -4.99 6.34
CA LYS A 125 -18.72 -4.04 6.84
C LYS A 125 -18.68 -3.95 8.36
N ASP A 126 -18.73 -5.10 9.04
CA ASP A 126 -18.70 -5.15 10.50
C ASP A 126 -17.38 -4.56 11.06
N LEU A 127 -16.26 -4.81 10.36
CA LEU A 127 -14.96 -4.25 10.73
C LEU A 127 -14.88 -2.73 10.56
N ILE A 128 -15.45 -2.19 9.47
CA ILE A 128 -15.50 -0.73 9.24
C ILE A 128 -16.38 -0.06 10.32
N GLU A 129 -17.55 -0.63 10.61
CA GLU A 129 -18.46 -0.09 11.62
C GLU A 129 -17.81 -0.03 13.00
N GLU A 130 -17.09 -1.09 13.39
CA GLU A 130 -16.39 -1.14 14.67
C GLU A 130 -15.18 -0.19 14.73
N THR A 131 -14.40 -0.11 13.64
CA THR A 131 -13.29 0.84 13.53
C THR A 131 -13.78 2.28 13.71
N THR A 132 -14.93 2.60 13.10
CA THR A 132 -15.56 3.92 13.18
C THR A 132 -16.06 4.23 14.59
N LYS A 133 -16.64 3.24 15.30
CA LYS A 133 -17.10 3.41 16.71
C LYS A 133 -15.96 3.80 17.64
N GLU A 134 -14.76 3.29 17.39
CA GLU A 134 -13.54 3.63 18.12
C GLU A 134 -12.83 4.90 17.60
N SER A 135 -13.50 5.68 16.75
CA SER A 135 -12.99 6.93 16.17
C SER A 135 -11.66 6.76 15.40
N ARG A 136 -11.42 5.58 14.84
CA ARG A 136 -10.30 5.31 13.93
C ARG A 136 -10.78 5.43 12.49
N LYS A 137 -9.86 5.81 11.58
CA LYS A 137 -10.17 5.91 10.15
C LYS A 137 -10.01 4.57 9.46
N THR A 138 -10.68 4.42 8.33
CA THR A 138 -10.63 3.20 7.54
C THR A 138 -10.27 3.47 6.08
N ILE A 139 -9.32 2.69 5.57
CA ILE A 139 -8.86 2.71 4.18
C ILE A 139 -9.28 1.39 3.53
N GLY A 140 -9.89 1.48 2.34
CA GLY A 140 -10.28 0.31 1.56
C GLY A 140 -9.32 0.07 0.40
N ALA A 141 -8.59 -1.05 0.39
CA ALA A 141 -7.68 -1.41 -0.70
C ALA A 141 -8.24 -2.56 -1.56
N ILE A 142 -8.14 -2.39 -2.88
CA ILE A 142 -8.59 -3.36 -3.88
C ILE A 142 -7.37 -3.91 -4.61
N SER A 143 -6.96 -5.12 -4.26
CA SER A 143 -5.89 -5.87 -4.93
C SER A 143 -6.37 -6.50 -6.24
N THR A 144 -5.43 -6.78 -7.14
CA THR A 144 -5.71 -7.26 -8.50
C THR A 144 -6.70 -6.38 -9.25
N ALA A 145 -6.70 -5.07 -9.00
CA ALA A 145 -7.70 -4.15 -9.56
C ALA A 145 -7.68 -4.13 -11.09
N PHE A 146 -6.53 -4.40 -11.70
CA PHE A 146 -6.36 -4.35 -13.15
C PHE A 146 -6.21 -5.74 -13.77
N VAL A 147 -5.30 -6.55 -13.20
CA VAL A 147 -4.99 -7.89 -13.68
C VAL A 147 -4.81 -8.83 -12.49
N CYS A 148 -5.47 -9.97 -12.56
CA CYS A 148 -5.36 -11.07 -11.61
C CYS A 148 -4.46 -12.17 -12.19
N PRO A 149 -3.55 -12.77 -11.40
CA PRO A 149 -2.69 -13.87 -11.88
C PRO A 149 -3.48 -15.12 -12.29
N PHE A 150 -4.67 -15.33 -11.73
CA PHE A 150 -5.55 -16.47 -12.05
C PHE A 150 -6.59 -16.17 -13.14
N ALA A 151 -7.31 -15.05 -13.03
CA ALA A 151 -8.44 -14.72 -13.89
C ALA A 151 -8.10 -13.82 -15.10
N GLY A 152 -6.86 -13.31 -15.19
CA GLY A 152 -6.46 -12.37 -16.25
C GLY A 152 -6.98 -10.95 -16.00
N ILE A 153 -7.41 -10.25 -17.05
CA ILE A 153 -7.90 -8.86 -16.93
C ILE A 153 -9.15 -8.84 -16.05
N VAL A 154 -9.12 -8.01 -15.02
CA VAL A 154 -10.26 -7.81 -14.12
C VAL A 154 -11.16 -6.72 -14.69
N PRO A 155 -12.45 -7.00 -14.95
CA PRO A 155 -13.38 -5.98 -15.46
C PRO A 155 -13.57 -4.82 -14.49
N TYR A 156 -13.67 -3.59 -15.01
CA TYR A 156 -13.93 -2.40 -14.20
C TYR A 156 -15.16 -2.56 -13.30
N SER A 157 -16.22 -3.22 -13.79
CA SER A 157 -17.46 -3.42 -13.03
C SER A 157 -17.24 -4.14 -11.69
N GLU A 158 -16.25 -5.03 -11.59
CA GLU A 158 -15.92 -5.68 -10.31
C GLU A 158 -15.20 -4.73 -9.36
N VAL A 159 -14.27 -3.91 -9.88
CA VAL A 159 -13.59 -2.87 -9.09
C VAL A 159 -14.59 -1.84 -8.60
N GLU A 160 -15.48 -1.38 -9.47
CA GLU A 160 -16.55 -0.43 -9.15
C GLU A 160 -17.49 -0.97 -8.08
N ARG A 161 -17.94 -2.23 -8.21
CA ARG A 161 -18.83 -2.88 -7.24
C ARG A 161 -18.21 -2.93 -5.85
N ILE A 162 -16.92 -3.28 -5.76
CA ILE A 162 -16.20 -3.32 -4.48
C ILE A 162 -16.00 -1.90 -3.94
N ALA A 163 -15.52 -0.97 -4.76
CA ALA A 163 -15.30 0.42 -4.36
C ALA A 163 -16.58 1.08 -3.82
N GLU A 164 -17.70 0.91 -4.54
CA GLU A 164 -19.01 1.42 -4.13
C GLU A 164 -19.47 0.82 -2.81
N TYR A 165 -19.29 -0.49 -2.62
CA TYR A 165 -19.59 -1.13 -1.34
C TYR A 165 -18.75 -0.54 -0.20
N LEU A 166 -17.44 -0.37 -0.41
CA LEU A 166 -16.55 0.17 0.62
C LEU A 166 -16.91 1.62 0.99
N VAL A 167 -17.13 2.47 -0.01
CA VAL A 167 -17.50 3.88 0.20
C VAL A 167 -18.83 3.99 0.93
N ASN A 168 -19.84 3.22 0.53
CA ASN A 168 -21.16 3.22 1.19
C ASN A 168 -21.12 2.72 2.64
N ASN A 169 -20.08 1.97 3.03
CA ASN A 169 -19.88 1.52 4.39
C ASN A 169 -18.90 2.39 5.20
N GLY A 170 -18.38 3.48 4.64
CA GLY A 170 -17.68 4.52 5.40
C GLY A 170 -16.15 4.51 5.32
N VAL A 171 -15.54 3.87 4.32
CA VAL A 171 -14.09 4.08 4.10
C VAL A 171 -13.83 5.53 3.71
N CYS A 172 -12.73 6.11 4.20
CA CYS A 172 -12.36 7.50 3.93
C CYS A 172 -11.31 7.66 2.81
N GLU A 173 -10.78 6.55 2.31
CA GLU A 173 -9.78 6.50 1.22
C GLU A 173 -9.91 5.15 0.50
N LEU A 174 -9.72 5.15 -0.82
CA LEU A 174 -9.65 3.93 -1.63
C LEU A 174 -8.26 3.77 -2.23
N GLY A 175 -7.70 2.56 -2.20
CA GLY A 175 -6.46 2.21 -2.88
C GLY A 175 -6.69 1.16 -3.98
N LEU A 176 -6.13 1.37 -5.18
CA LEU A 176 -6.14 0.37 -6.24
C LEU A 176 -4.76 -0.25 -6.43
N GLY A 177 -4.69 -1.58 -6.33
CA GLY A 177 -3.45 -2.35 -6.43
C GLY A 177 -3.24 -3.01 -7.80
N ASP A 178 -2.14 -2.66 -8.47
CA ASP A 178 -1.54 -3.47 -9.54
C ASP A 178 -0.63 -4.55 -8.93
N THR A 179 -1.26 -5.53 -8.28
CA THR A 179 -0.61 -6.55 -7.44
C THR A 179 0.47 -7.38 -8.18
N ILE A 180 0.42 -7.46 -9.51
CA ILE A 180 1.40 -8.22 -10.29
C ILE A 180 2.15 -7.36 -11.32
N GLY A 181 1.99 -6.03 -11.27
CA GLY A 181 2.70 -5.09 -12.13
C GLY A 181 2.32 -5.16 -13.62
N LYS A 182 1.14 -5.70 -13.96
CA LYS A 182 0.70 -5.91 -15.35
C LYS A 182 -0.26 -4.85 -15.86
N ALA A 183 -0.68 -3.89 -15.03
CA ALA A 183 -1.55 -2.83 -15.47
C ALA A 183 -0.85 -1.98 -16.52
N THR A 184 -1.58 -1.62 -17.58
CA THR A 184 -1.11 -0.66 -18.58
C THR A 184 -1.53 0.76 -18.20
N PRO A 185 -0.81 1.80 -18.67
CA PRO A 185 -1.18 3.19 -18.38
C PRO A 185 -2.62 3.53 -18.78
N ARG A 186 -3.11 2.95 -19.88
CA ARG A 186 -4.50 3.13 -20.33
C ARG A 186 -5.50 2.57 -19.32
N GLN A 187 -5.28 1.35 -18.82
CA GLN A 187 -6.17 0.73 -17.82
C GLN A 187 -6.16 1.52 -16.51
N VAL A 188 -4.98 1.96 -16.06
CA VAL A 188 -4.85 2.79 -14.86
C VAL A 188 -5.65 4.08 -15.02
N TYR A 189 -5.48 4.79 -16.13
CA TYR A 189 -6.22 6.02 -16.40
C TYR A 189 -7.74 5.78 -16.43
N GLU A 190 -8.21 4.80 -17.21
CA GLU A 190 -9.63 4.52 -17.40
C GLU A 190 -10.32 4.13 -16.08
N TYR A 191 -9.68 3.32 -15.23
CA TYR A 191 -10.31 2.85 -14.00
C TYR A 191 -10.29 3.95 -12.94
N CYS A 192 -9.17 4.65 -12.78
CA CYS A 192 -9.04 5.69 -11.77
C CYS A 192 -9.94 6.89 -12.10
N SER A 193 -9.98 7.35 -13.35
CA SER A 193 -10.75 8.54 -13.73
C SER A 193 -12.24 8.38 -13.44
N ARG A 194 -12.79 7.19 -13.74
CA ARG A 194 -14.19 6.87 -13.43
C ARG A 194 -14.48 6.80 -11.94
N LEU A 195 -13.54 6.30 -11.13
CA LEU A 195 -13.71 6.27 -9.67
C LEU A 195 -13.58 7.66 -9.04
N VAL A 196 -12.65 8.49 -9.52
CA VAL A 196 -12.51 9.89 -9.11
C VAL A 196 -13.77 10.68 -9.48
N GLU A 197 -14.33 10.47 -10.66
CA GLU A 197 -15.60 11.10 -11.07
C GLU A 197 -16.78 10.62 -10.22
N LYS A 198 -16.87 9.32 -9.91
CA LYS A 198 -17.97 8.73 -9.14
C LYS A 198 -17.91 9.10 -7.65
N PHE A 199 -16.71 9.24 -7.08
CA PHE A 199 -16.50 9.48 -5.65
C PHE A 199 -15.58 10.71 -5.44
N PRO A 200 -16.02 11.93 -5.77
CA PRO A 200 -15.17 13.12 -5.74
C PRO A 200 -14.64 13.47 -4.34
N ASP A 201 -15.34 13.04 -3.29
CA ASP A 201 -14.96 13.28 -1.89
C ASP A 201 -14.08 12.18 -1.29
N ILE A 202 -13.81 11.10 -2.04
CA ILE A 202 -12.98 9.98 -1.58
C ILE A 202 -11.63 10.03 -2.29
N PRO A 203 -10.54 10.32 -1.57
CA PRO A 203 -9.20 10.23 -2.13
C PRO A 203 -8.95 8.84 -2.70
N ILE A 204 -8.55 8.80 -3.96
CA ILE A 204 -8.11 7.58 -4.65
C ILE A 204 -6.58 7.55 -4.63
N GLY A 205 -6.03 6.43 -4.15
CA GLY A 205 -4.62 6.11 -4.15
C GLY A 205 -4.27 4.96 -5.11
N LEU A 206 -3.01 4.92 -5.53
CA LEU A 206 -2.48 3.84 -6.37
C LEU A 206 -1.33 3.11 -5.68
N HIS A 207 -1.42 1.79 -5.70
CA HIS A 207 -0.38 0.87 -5.29
C HIS A 207 0.11 0.10 -6.51
N LEU A 208 1.33 0.40 -6.95
CA LEU A 208 1.86 -0.08 -8.23
C LEU A 208 3.09 -0.95 -7.99
N HIS A 209 3.11 -2.09 -8.67
CA HIS A 209 4.34 -2.86 -8.81
C HIS A 209 5.06 -2.54 -10.12
N ASP A 210 6.39 -2.58 -10.12
CA ASP A 210 7.24 -2.33 -11.30
C ASP A 210 7.76 -3.63 -11.94
N THR A 211 7.10 -4.76 -11.67
CA THR A 211 7.45 -6.11 -12.16
C THR A 211 7.71 -6.16 -13.67
N TYR A 212 6.98 -5.37 -14.46
CA TYR A 212 7.11 -5.29 -15.92
C TYR A 212 7.64 -3.94 -16.44
N GLY A 213 8.11 -3.06 -15.55
CA GLY A 213 8.69 -1.76 -15.92
C GLY A 213 7.67 -0.66 -16.27
N TYR A 214 6.38 -0.85 -15.96
CA TYR A 214 5.32 0.12 -16.24
C TYR A 214 5.05 1.10 -15.08
N GLY A 215 5.71 0.95 -13.94
CA GLY A 215 5.41 1.67 -12.70
C GLY A 215 5.32 3.18 -12.86
N LEU A 216 6.38 3.83 -13.38
CA LEU A 216 6.38 5.29 -13.57
C LEU A 216 5.37 5.77 -14.62
N ALA A 217 5.15 4.98 -15.67
CA ALA A 217 4.13 5.30 -16.67
C ALA A 217 2.72 5.23 -16.07
N ASN A 218 2.47 4.26 -15.20
CA ASN A 218 1.24 4.10 -14.45
C ASN A 218 1.05 5.20 -13.40
N VAL A 219 2.13 5.68 -12.75
CA VAL A 219 2.07 6.88 -11.88
C VAL A 219 1.55 8.08 -12.65
N MET A 220 2.11 8.38 -13.83
CA MET A 220 1.61 9.50 -14.65
C MET A 220 0.17 9.31 -15.08
N ALA A 221 -0.21 8.08 -15.49
CA ALA A 221 -1.59 7.80 -15.87
C ALA A 221 -2.57 8.03 -14.71
N GLY A 222 -2.20 7.62 -13.49
CA GLY A 222 -2.96 7.91 -12.28
C GLY A 222 -3.09 9.40 -12.01
N ILE A 223 -2.01 10.16 -12.11
CA ILE A 223 -2.02 11.63 -11.95
C ILE A 223 -2.94 12.28 -12.99
N GLN A 224 -2.87 11.85 -14.25
CA GLN A 224 -3.77 12.36 -15.30
C GLN A 224 -5.24 12.00 -15.02
N ALA A 225 -5.50 10.93 -14.29
CA ALA A 225 -6.84 10.50 -13.88
C ALA A 225 -7.35 11.15 -12.59
N GLY A 226 -6.53 11.99 -11.93
CA GLY A 226 -6.91 12.68 -10.69
C GLY A 226 -6.61 11.93 -9.39
N VAL A 227 -5.78 10.87 -9.43
CA VAL A 227 -5.28 10.17 -8.24
C VAL A 227 -4.47 11.14 -7.36
N GLN A 228 -4.65 11.03 -6.04
CA GLN A 228 -4.11 11.98 -5.06
C GLN A 228 -2.98 11.41 -4.20
N LEU A 229 -2.83 10.08 -4.19
CA LEU A 229 -1.88 9.35 -3.35
C LEU A 229 -1.19 8.24 -4.17
N ILE A 230 0.12 8.10 -4.01
CA ILE A 230 0.90 6.98 -4.58
C ILE A 230 1.61 6.24 -3.44
N ASP A 231 1.52 4.92 -3.44
CA ASP A 231 2.28 4.07 -2.55
C ASP A 231 3.65 3.78 -3.14
N VAL A 232 4.68 3.83 -2.30
CA VAL A 232 6.06 3.51 -2.66
C VAL A 232 6.72 2.67 -1.57
N ALA A 233 7.75 1.93 -1.96
CA ALA A 233 8.64 1.29 -0.99
C ALA A 233 10.10 1.71 -1.24
N GLN A 234 10.89 1.76 -0.16
CA GLN A 234 12.32 1.93 -0.28
C GLN A 234 12.93 0.70 -0.97
N ALA A 235 13.91 0.94 -1.85
CA ALA A 235 14.59 -0.02 -2.71
C ALA A 235 13.65 -0.87 -3.59
N GLY A 236 12.37 -0.49 -3.74
CA GLY A 236 11.35 -1.33 -4.38
C GLY A 236 11.12 -2.65 -3.65
N LEU A 237 11.36 -2.69 -2.33
CA LEU A 237 11.19 -3.88 -1.50
C LEU A 237 9.76 -4.45 -1.59
N GLY A 238 9.66 -5.75 -1.31
CA GLY A 238 8.41 -6.50 -1.38
C GLY A 238 8.11 -7.00 -2.78
N GLY A 239 6.82 -7.19 -3.06
CA GLY A 239 6.33 -7.78 -4.30
C GLY A 239 5.47 -9.00 -4.09
N CYS A 240 5.06 -9.61 -5.20
CA CYS A 240 4.06 -10.66 -5.20
C CYS A 240 4.70 -12.06 -5.17
N PRO A 241 4.31 -12.96 -4.24
CA PRO A 241 4.75 -14.36 -4.25
C PRO A 241 4.45 -15.08 -5.57
N TYR A 242 3.44 -14.61 -6.31
CA TYR A 242 3.05 -15.15 -7.62
C TYR A 242 3.89 -14.62 -8.79
N ALA A 243 4.85 -13.71 -8.53
CA ALA A 243 5.83 -13.20 -9.50
C ALA A 243 7.26 -13.23 -8.91
N PRO A 244 7.79 -14.42 -8.55
CA PRO A 244 9.04 -14.55 -7.82
C PRO A 244 10.22 -13.95 -8.61
N GLY A 245 11.07 -13.20 -7.90
CA GLY A 245 12.31 -12.63 -8.44
C GLY A 245 12.18 -11.29 -9.18
N SER A 246 10.97 -10.83 -9.49
CA SER A 246 10.75 -9.53 -10.14
C SER A 246 10.80 -8.36 -9.15
N PRO A 247 11.02 -7.11 -9.62
CA PRO A 247 10.76 -5.93 -8.81
C PRO A 247 9.30 -5.95 -8.30
N GLY A 248 9.13 -5.72 -7.01
CA GLY A 248 7.83 -5.63 -6.36
C GLY A 248 7.27 -4.24 -6.50
N ASN A 249 7.22 -3.51 -5.40
CA ASN A 249 6.77 -2.13 -5.32
C ASN A 249 7.59 -1.16 -6.18
N ILE A 250 6.95 -0.07 -6.61
CA ILE A 250 7.68 1.07 -7.19
C ILE A 250 8.60 1.72 -6.14
N GLN A 251 9.84 2.00 -6.55
CA GLN A 251 10.88 2.55 -5.68
C GLN A 251 10.62 4.02 -5.35
N ALA A 252 10.71 4.37 -4.05
CA ALA A 252 10.44 5.71 -3.54
C ALA A 252 11.28 6.82 -4.19
N SER A 253 12.62 6.72 -4.15
CA SER A 253 13.49 7.77 -4.73
C SER A 253 13.27 7.95 -6.24
N ARG A 254 12.98 6.86 -6.96
CA ARG A 254 12.72 6.88 -8.40
C ARG A 254 11.42 7.63 -8.72
N VAL A 255 10.36 7.40 -7.94
CA VAL A 255 9.09 8.11 -8.07
C VAL A 255 9.27 9.59 -7.71
N VAL A 256 9.90 9.90 -6.59
CA VAL A 256 10.10 11.29 -6.15
C VAL A 256 10.94 12.08 -7.16
N LYS A 257 12.09 11.55 -7.59
CA LYS A 257 12.93 12.16 -8.63
C LYS A 257 12.18 12.39 -9.94
N PHE A 258 11.32 11.44 -10.31
CA PHE A 258 10.50 11.55 -11.50
C PHE A 258 9.46 12.68 -11.39
N LEU A 259 8.76 12.78 -10.25
CA LEU A 259 7.77 13.84 -9.98
C LEU A 259 8.41 15.23 -9.91
N GLU A 260 9.58 15.36 -9.27
CA GLU A 260 10.33 16.62 -9.21
C GLU A 260 10.70 17.13 -10.61
N LYS A 261 11.11 16.22 -11.52
CA LYS A 261 11.39 16.55 -12.93
C LYS A 261 10.16 17.07 -13.68
N GLN A 262 8.95 16.81 -13.18
CA GLN A 262 7.68 17.34 -13.70
C GLN A 262 7.17 18.57 -12.93
N ASN A 263 7.98 19.10 -11.99
CA ASN A 263 7.61 20.19 -11.07
C ASN A 263 6.42 19.85 -10.15
N ILE A 264 6.21 18.56 -9.84
CA ILE A 264 5.21 18.12 -8.86
C ILE A 264 5.93 17.92 -7.53
N LYS A 265 5.55 18.69 -6.50
CA LYS A 265 6.15 18.61 -5.17
C LYS A 265 5.64 17.35 -4.44
N THR A 266 6.50 16.74 -3.64
CA THR A 266 6.09 15.70 -2.68
C THR A 266 6.31 16.16 -1.24
N GLY A 267 7.32 17.00 -1.02
CA GLY A 267 7.79 17.39 0.32
C GLY A 267 8.78 16.40 0.92
N LEU A 268 9.24 15.42 0.13
CA LEU A 268 10.21 14.42 0.54
C LEU A 268 11.63 14.84 0.16
N ASP A 269 12.60 14.46 1.00
CA ASP A 269 14.03 14.67 0.76
C ASP A 269 14.60 13.56 -0.12
N LEU A 270 14.84 13.87 -1.41
CA LEU A 270 15.35 12.90 -2.37
C LEU A 270 16.73 12.31 -2.00
N GLU A 271 17.61 13.09 -1.38
CA GLU A 271 18.94 12.62 -1.00
C GLU A 271 18.82 11.61 0.15
N HIS A 272 18.01 11.92 1.16
CA HIS A 272 17.74 11.01 2.26
C HIS A 272 17.05 9.72 1.78
N LEU A 273 16.07 9.82 0.87
CA LEU A 273 15.43 8.63 0.27
C LEU A 273 16.43 7.75 -0.49
N THR A 274 17.39 8.36 -1.19
CA THR A 274 18.42 7.59 -1.92
C THR A 274 19.33 6.82 -0.96
N THR A 275 19.65 7.41 0.20
CA THR A 275 20.35 6.70 1.29
C THR A 275 19.49 5.57 1.85
N LEU A 276 18.21 5.82 2.14
CA LEU A 276 17.29 4.80 2.68
C LEU A 276 17.11 3.62 1.72
N ASP A 277 17.02 3.87 0.42
CA ASP A 277 17.00 2.83 -0.61
C ASP A 277 18.22 1.89 -0.55
N THR A 278 19.36 2.37 -0.04
CA THR A 278 20.57 1.55 0.15
C THR A 278 20.57 0.84 1.50
N GLU A 279 20.10 1.51 2.56
CA GLU A 279 20.13 0.97 3.93
C GLU A 279 19.04 -0.07 4.22
N PHE A 280 17.87 0.03 3.58
CA PHE A 280 16.78 -0.92 3.80
C PHE A 280 17.14 -2.35 3.40
N PRO A 281 17.72 -2.61 2.21
CA PRO A 281 18.23 -3.92 1.84
C PRO A 281 19.28 -4.48 2.82
N GLN A 282 20.11 -3.62 3.43
CA GLN A 282 21.14 -4.06 4.39
C GLN A 282 20.53 -4.68 5.66
N LEU A 283 19.30 -4.29 6.04
CA LEU A 283 18.58 -4.92 7.16
C LEU A 283 18.25 -6.40 6.90
N LEU A 284 18.19 -6.79 5.63
CA LEU A 284 17.93 -8.17 5.20
C LEU A 284 19.23 -8.97 5.04
N GLY A 285 20.38 -8.35 5.35
CA GLY A 285 21.72 -8.91 5.16
C GLY A 285 22.26 -8.73 3.74
N ASP A 286 23.59 -8.67 3.59
CA ASP A 286 24.36 -8.59 2.32
C ASP A 286 24.18 -9.84 1.44
N SER A 287 22.94 -10.15 1.10
CA SER A 287 22.64 -11.03 -0.02
C SER A 287 22.99 -10.26 -1.29
N LYS A 288 24.25 -10.39 -1.69
CA LYS A 288 24.75 -10.07 -3.04
C LYS A 288 23.64 -10.30 -4.07
N GLY A 289 23.06 -9.23 -4.61
CA GLY A 289 22.10 -9.31 -5.71
C GLY A 289 20.78 -8.56 -5.59
N LEU A 290 20.56 -7.68 -4.60
CA LEU A 290 19.34 -6.85 -4.53
C LEU A 290 19.38 -5.57 -5.40
N THR A 291 20.29 -5.46 -6.36
CA THR A 291 19.99 -4.65 -7.56
C THR A 291 19.05 -5.46 -8.46
N LYS A 292 17.79 -5.58 -8.02
CA LYS A 292 16.68 -5.88 -8.95
C LYS A 292 16.32 -4.61 -9.72
N THR A 293 17.30 -4.04 -10.39
CA THR A 293 17.10 -3.02 -11.41
C THR A 293 16.80 -3.74 -12.71
N VAL A 294 15.66 -3.42 -13.33
CA VAL A 294 15.58 -3.38 -14.79
C VAL A 294 16.11 -2.02 -15.22
#